data_AF-A0A9P9YPQ6-F1
#
_entry.id   AF-A0A9P9YPQ6-F1
#
_cell.length_a   1.000
_cell.length_b   1.000
_cell.length_c   1.000
_cell.angle_alpha   90.00
_cell.angle_beta   90.00
_cell.angle_gamma   90.00
#
_symmetry.space_group_name_H-M   'P 1'
#
loop_
_entity.id
_entity.type
_entity.pdbx_description
1 polymer ?
#
loop_
_entity_poly.entity_id
_entity_poly.type
_entity_poly.pdbx_seq_one_letter_code
_entity_poly.pdbx_strand_id
1 'polypeptide(L)'
;MQFVGWEEVPRPNTRAEIVQAMRRIRYECKVQNLKKRKVTIHISVNGVRVVLKKRRRKKKNWTNDPEEIELLNHPIYRIFYVSHDSSDLKIFSYIARDASTDTFKCSVFKSHKKRTGI
;
A
#
# COMPACT_ATOMS: atom_id res chain seq x y z
N MET A 1 -4.88 6.75 -4.91
CA MET A 1 -4.99 5.95 -3.68
C MET A 1 -4.44 6.75 -2.51
N GLN A 2 -4.73 6.35 -1.28
CA GLN A 2 -4.01 6.82 -0.09
C GLN A 2 -3.22 5.67 0.51
N PHE A 3 -1.93 5.86 0.78
CA PHE A 3 -1.15 4.97 1.61
C PHE A 3 -1.43 5.27 3.07
N VAL A 4 -1.87 4.25 3.81
CA VAL A 4 -2.24 4.34 5.22
C VAL A 4 -1.01 4.13 6.09
N GLY A 5 -0.23 3.09 5.80
CA GLY A 5 0.96 2.73 6.56
C GLY A 5 1.43 1.33 6.22
N TRP A 6 2.47 0.88 6.90
CA TRP A 6 2.97 -0.48 6.82
C TRP A 6 3.51 -0.92 8.18
N GLU A 7 3.62 -2.23 8.37
CA GLU A 7 4.25 -2.86 9.53
C GLU A 7 4.99 -4.12 9.05
N GLU A 8 6.10 -4.43 9.71
CA GLU A 8 6.75 -5.74 9.61
C GLU A 8 5.97 -6.76 10.46
N VAL A 9 5.66 -7.90 9.87
CA VAL A 9 4.90 -8.98 10.50
C VAL A 9 5.65 -10.30 10.34
N PRO A 10 5.50 -11.24 11.30
CA PRO A 10 5.94 -12.61 11.08
C PRO A 10 5.14 -13.23 9.92
N ARG A 11 5.62 -14.37 9.41
CA ARG A 11 4.91 -15.14 8.37
C ARG A 11 3.46 -15.41 8.81
N PRO A 12 2.45 -14.85 8.11
CA PRO A 12 1.05 -15.10 8.47
C PRO A 12 0.65 -16.51 8.08
N ASN A 13 -0.03 -17.22 8.99
CA ASN A 13 -0.51 -18.59 8.77
C ASN A 13 -2.03 -18.64 8.60
N THR A 14 -2.74 -17.60 9.05
CA THR A 14 -4.20 -17.56 8.99
C THR A 14 -4.71 -16.25 8.38
N ARG A 15 -5.90 -16.31 7.78
CA ARG A 15 -6.59 -15.09 7.31
C ARG A 15 -6.87 -14.12 8.46
N ALA A 16 -7.07 -14.61 9.68
CA ALA A 16 -7.32 -13.79 10.85
C ALA A 16 -6.12 -12.90 11.21
N GLU A 17 -4.90 -13.45 11.20
CA GLU A 17 -3.66 -12.69 11.42
C GLU A 17 -3.49 -11.57 10.38
N ILE A 18 -3.75 -11.88 9.11
CA ILE A 18 -3.66 -10.91 8.00
C ILE A 18 -4.62 -9.74 8.23
N VAL A 19 -5.88 -10.03 8.58
CA VAL A 19 -6.89 -9.00 8.85
C VAL A 19 -6.53 -8.20 10.10
N GLN A 20 -6.00 -8.84 11.13
CA GLN A 20 -5.60 -8.18 12.37
C GLN A 20 -4.45 -7.19 12.13
N ALA A 21 -3.40 -7.57 11.39
CA ALA A 21 -2.29 -6.69 11.03
C ALA A 21 -2.78 -5.47 10.22
N MET A 22 -3.59 -5.71 9.19
CA MET A 22 -4.17 -4.62 8.41
C MET A 22 -5.00 -3.65 9.27
N ARG A 23 -5.82 -4.17 10.19
CA ARG A 23 -6.64 -3.36 11.09
C ARG A 23 -5.79 -2.59 12.11
N ARG A 24 -4.72 -3.18 12.63
CA ARG A 24 -3.76 -2.51 13.53
C ARG A 24 -3.15 -1.28 12.86
N ILE A 25 -2.53 -1.45 11.69
CA ILE A 25 -1.93 -0.35 10.89
C ILE A 25 -2.97 0.75 10.60
N ARG A 26 -4.19 0.35 10.22
CA ARG A 26 -5.28 1.30 9.96
C ARG A 26 -5.66 2.09 11.22
N TYR A 27 -5.77 1.41 12.35
CA TYR A 27 -6.17 2.00 13.62
C TYR A 27 -5.10 2.95 14.14
N GLU A 28 -3.82 2.57 14.12
CA GLU A 28 -2.68 3.41 14.49
C GLU A 28 -2.64 4.71 13.70
N CYS A 29 -2.76 4.62 12.37
CA CYS A 29 -2.86 5.81 11.51
C CYS A 29 -4.02 6.73 11.90
N LYS A 30 -5.16 6.17 12.35
CA LYS A 30 -6.33 6.95 12.80
C LYS A 30 -6.07 7.61 14.15
N VAL A 31 -5.59 6.87 15.15
CA VAL A 31 -5.42 7.41 16.52
C VAL A 31 -4.26 8.39 16.62
N GLN A 32 -3.20 8.21 15.84
CA GLN A 32 -2.08 9.16 15.75
C GLN A 32 -2.36 10.32 14.77
N ASN A 33 -3.54 10.35 14.14
CA ASN A 33 -3.95 11.36 13.17
C ASN A 33 -2.93 11.59 12.03
N LEU A 34 -2.30 10.51 11.55
CA LEU A 34 -1.25 10.58 10.54
C LEU A 34 -1.83 10.95 9.17
N LYS A 35 -1.20 11.92 8.49
CA LYS A 35 -1.56 12.31 7.13
C LYS A 35 -1.22 11.19 6.14
N LYS A 36 -2.25 10.64 5.51
CA LYS A 36 -2.12 9.61 4.48
C LYS A 36 -1.51 10.18 3.21
N ARG A 37 -0.50 9.50 2.66
CA ARG A 37 0.22 9.94 1.46
C ARG A 37 -0.58 9.57 0.21
N LYS A 38 -0.76 10.50 -0.72
CA LYS A 38 -1.38 10.19 -2.02
C LYS A 38 -0.39 9.42 -2.87
N VAL A 39 -0.79 8.22 -3.29
CA VAL A 39 0.05 7.31 -4.07
C VAL A 39 -0.68 6.81 -5.32
N THR A 40 0.12 6.46 -6.32
CA THR A 40 -0.26 5.61 -7.45
C THR A 40 0.32 4.22 -7.20
N ILE A 41 -0.45 3.17 -7.48
CA ILE A 41 0.04 1.80 -7.46
C ILE A 41 0.04 1.31 -8.90
N HIS A 42 1.20 0.90 -9.39
CA HIS A 42 1.38 0.24 -10.68
C HIS A 42 1.42 -1.26 -10.41
N ILE A 43 0.54 -1.99 -11.09
CA ILE A 43 0.43 -3.45 -10.99
C ILE A 43 0.68 -4.02 -12.38
N SER A 44 1.58 -4.99 -12.47
CA SER A 44 1.89 -5.71 -13.70
C SER A 44 2.29 -7.14 -13.39
N VAL A 45 2.55 -7.93 -14.42
CA VAL A 45 3.13 -9.28 -14.27
C VAL A 45 4.49 -9.25 -13.57
N ASN A 46 5.21 -8.13 -13.61
CA ASN A 46 6.51 -8.00 -12.93
C ASN A 46 6.35 -7.80 -11.41
N GLY A 47 5.19 -7.31 -10.96
CA GLY A 47 4.92 -7.07 -9.54
C GLY A 47 4.18 -5.77 -9.26
N VAL A 48 4.40 -5.26 -8.04
CA VAL A 48 3.71 -4.09 -7.49
C VAL A 48 4.72 -2.99 -7.18
N ARG A 49 4.53 -1.84 -7.81
CA ARG A 49 5.29 -0.60 -7.56
C ARG A 49 4.38 0.49 -7.03
N VAL A 50 4.76 1.13 -5.93
CA VAL A 50 3.99 2.19 -5.27
C VAL A 50 4.81 3.47 -5.29
N VAL A 51 4.24 4.53 -5.88
CA VAL A 51 4.91 5.81 -6.06
C VAL A 51 4.12 6.95 -5.41
N LEU A 52 4.84 7.92 -4.82
CA LEU A 52 4.24 9.16 -4.30
C LEU A 52 3.78 10.06 -5.43
N LYS A 53 2.55 10.59 -5.29
CA LYS A 53 2.06 11.64 -6.17
C LYS A 53 2.51 13.01 -5.65
N LYS A 54 3.58 13.59 -6.23
CA LYS A 54 3.94 14.99 -5.95
C LYS A 54 2.79 15.92 -6.34
N ARG A 55 2.50 16.94 -5.51
CA ARG A 55 1.65 18.06 -5.96
C ARG A 55 2.43 18.82 -7.03
N ARG A 56 1.89 18.93 -8.24
CA ARG A 56 2.48 19.77 -9.31
C ARG A 56 2.72 21.17 -8.74
N ARG A 57 3.97 21.55 -8.51
CA ARG A 57 4.35 22.95 -8.33
C ARG A 57 4.28 23.56 -9.73
N LYS A 58 3.45 24.60 -9.92
CA LYS A 58 3.50 25.45 -11.12
C LYS A 58 4.87 26.15 -11.13
N LYS A 59 5.92 25.56 -11.73
CA LYS A 59 7.09 26.32 -12.18
C LYS A 59 7.86 25.56 -13.26
N LYS A 60 7.91 26.20 -14.43
CA LYS A 60 8.86 26.10 -15.53
C LYS A 60 10.16 25.34 -15.18
N ASN A 61 10.35 24.17 -15.78
CA ASN A 61 11.41 23.92 -16.76
C ASN A 61 11.27 22.50 -17.31
N TRP A 62 11.68 22.37 -18.56
CA TRP A 62 11.28 21.33 -19.50
C TRP A 62 12.16 20.08 -19.36
N THR A 63 11.80 19.22 -18.41
CA THR A 63 12.03 17.78 -18.47
C THR A 63 10.71 17.14 -18.09
N ASN A 64 9.98 16.59 -19.06
CA ASN A 64 8.55 16.25 -18.92
C ASN A 64 8.25 15.01 -18.05
N ASP A 65 9.23 14.42 -17.36
CA ASP A 65 8.96 13.30 -16.48
C ASP A 65 8.60 13.75 -15.06
N PRO A 66 7.42 13.37 -14.54
CA PRO A 66 7.15 13.49 -13.12
C PRO A 66 8.22 12.71 -12.38
N GLU A 67 9.00 13.38 -11.54
CA GLU A 67 9.91 12.70 -10.62
C GLU A 67 9.08 11.91 -9.59
N GLU A 68 8.76 10.67 -9.94
CA GLU A 68 8.03 9.71 -9.13
C GLU A 68 8.95 9.21 -8.02
N ILE A 69 8.61 9.52 -6.76
CA ILE A 69 9.35 8.96 -5.62
C ILE A 69 8.76 7.58 -5.34
N GLU A 70 9.54 6.53 -5.60
CA GLU A 70 9.20 5.16 -5.27
C GLU A 70 9.19 4.95 -3.75
N LEU A 71 8.10 4.37 -3.24
CA LEU A 71 7.98 3.99 -1.83
C LEU A 71 8.21 2.51 -1.60
N LEU A 72 7.66 1.68 -2.51
CA LEU A 72 7.64 0.23 -2.40
C LEU A 72 7.76 -0.35 -3.81
N ASN A 73 8.58 -1.38 -3.95
CA ASN A 73 8.75 -2.10 -5.20
C ASN A 73 9.02 -3.56 -4.89
N HIS A 74 8.00 -4.38 -5.11
CA HIS A 74 8.05 -5.80 -4.80
C HIS A 74 7.74 -6.59 -6.07
N PRO A 75 8.65 -7.47 -6.50
CA PRO A 75 8.38 -8.34 -7.63
C PRO A 75 7.25 -9.32 -7.30
N ILE A 76 6.56 -9.81 -8.33
CA ILE A 76 5.33 -10.59 -8.18
C ILE A 76 5.53 -11.83 -7.29
N TYR A 77 6.67 -12.51 -7.41
CA TYR A 77 7.00 -13.72 -6.65
C TYR A 77 7.22 -13.48 -5.15
N ARG A 78 7.34 -12.21 -4.72
CA ARG A 78 7.41 -11.84 -3.30
C ARG A 78 6.07 -11.45 -2.71
N ILE A 79 5.03 -11.26 -3.52
CA ILE A 79 3.70 -10.95 -3.01
C ILE A 79 3.12 -12.23 -2.40
N PHE A 80 3.07 -12.28 -1.08
CA PHE A 80 2.61 -13.44 -0.32
C PHE A 80 1.09 -13.51 -0.27
N TYR A 81 0.43 -12.37 -0.04
CA TYR A 81 -1.02 -12.33 0.10
C TYR A 81 -1.56 -10.93 -0.22
N VAL A 82 -2.79 -10.88 -0.73
CA VAL A 82 -3.55 -9.65 -0.96
C VAL A 82 -4.90 -9.77 -0.26
N SER A 83 -5.28 -8.76 0.53
CA SER A 83 -6.48 -8.80 1.36
C SER A 83 -7.25 -7.49 1.34
N HIS A 84 -8.51 -7.54 1.78
CA HIS A 84 -9.33 -6.36 2.03
C HIS A 84 -10.06 -6.47 3.37
N ASP A 85 -10.44 -5.32 3.95
CA ASP A 85 -11.24 -5.29 5.18
C ASP A 85 -12.69 -5.56 4.84
N SER A 86 -13.24 -6.68 5.31
CA SER A 86 -14.63 -7.04 5.07
C SER A 86 -15.62 -6.00 5.62
N SER A 87 -15.20 -5.21 6.62
CA SER A 87 -16.00 -4.14 7.21
C SER A 87 -15.82 -2.79 6.50
N ASP A 88 -14.79 -2.64 5.65
CA ASP A 88 -14.55 -1.43 4.85
C ASP A 88 -13.77 -1.78 3.59
N LEU A 89 -14.50 -2.11 2.53
CA LEU A 89 -13.93 -2.58 1.27
C LEU A 89 -13.12 -1.51 0.51
N LYS A 90 -13.02 -0.29 1.05
CA LYS A 90 -12.06 0.72 0.57
C LYS A 90 -10.67 0.51 1.13
N ILE A 91 -10.53 -0.27 2.20
CA ILE A 91 -9.25 -0.64 2.81
C ILE A 91 -8.81 -1.98 2.25
N PHE A 92 -7.60 -1.99 1.72
CA PHE A 92 -6.94 -3.20 1.25
C PHE A 92 -5.48 -3.20 1.66
N SER A 93 -4.89 -4.38 1.69
CA SER A 93 -3.48 -4.58 1.95
C SER A 93 -2.87 -5.59 0.99
N TYR A 94 -1.56 -5.49 0.81
CA TYR A 94 -0.78 -6.63 0.34
C TYR A 94 0.35 -6.89 1.34
N ILE A 95 0.77 -8.14 1.40
CA ILE A 95 1.90 -8.60 2.20
C ILE A 95 2.98 -9.07 1.22
N ALA A 96 4.17 -8.50 1.36
CA ALA A 96 5.33 -8.92 0.59
C ALA A 96 6.40 -9.52 1.51
N ARG A 97 7.05 -10.61 1.07
CA ARG A 97 8.20 -11.18 1.76
C ARG A 97 9.44 -10.32 1.54
N ASP A 98 10.22 -10.09 2.58
CA ASP A 98 11.53 -9.46 2.46
C ASP A 98 12.52 -10.32 1.67
N ALA A 99 13.51 -9.69 1.05
CA ALA A 99 14.51 -10.38 0.22
C ALA A 99 15.51 -11.20 1.04
N SER A 100 15.83 -10.73 2.24
CA SER A 100 16.99 -11.15 3.04
C SER A 100 16.60 -11.91 4.31
N THR A 101 15.34 -11.85 4.70
CA THR A 101 14.84 -12.39 5.98
C THR A 101 13.50 -13.08 5.78
N ASP A 102 13.06 -13.89 6.75
CA ASP A 102 11.70 -14.45 6.76
C ASP A 102 10.67 -13.48 7.37
N THR A 103 10.93 -12.17 7.22
CA THR A 103 10.00 -11.12 7.63
C THR A 103 9.12 -10.71 6.46
N PHE A 104 7.93 -10.22 6.78
CA PHE A 104 6.94 -9.83 5.80
C PHE A 104 6.50 -8.40 6.05
N LYS A 105 6.24 -7.65 4.99
CA LYS A 105 5.76 -6.26 5.05
C LYS A 105 4.29 -6.18 4.67
N CYS A 106 3.43 -5.92 5.64
CA CYS A 106 2.01 -5.64 5.40
C CYS A 106 1.85 -4.16 5.06
N SER A 107 1.43 -3.85 3.83
CA SER A 107 1.23 -2.48 3.35
C SER A 107 -0.25 -2.18 3.16
N VAL A 108 -0.79 -1.15 3.83
CA VAL A 108 -2.23 -0.85 3.87
C VAL A 108 -2.54 0.42 3.08
N PHE A 109 -3.63 0.36 2.31
CA PHE A 109 -4.07 1.42 1.42
C PHE A 109 -5.57 1.70 1.58
N LYS A 110 -5.98 2.92 1.24
CA LYS A 110 -7.38 3.35 1.15
C LYS A 110 -7.70 3.86 -0.25
N SER A 111 -8.71 3.28 -0.88
CA SER A 111 -9.22 3.72 -2.19
C SER A 111 -10.06 5.01 -2.07
N HIS A 112 -10.18 5.76 -3.16
CA HIS A 112 -10.97 7.01 -3.21
C HIS A 112 -12.36 6.83 -3.83
N LYS A 113 -12.57 5.78 -4.64
CA LYS A 113 -13.82 5.59 -5.38
C LYS A 113 -14.97 5.18 -4.45
N LYS A 114 -16.14 5.82 -4.64
CA LYS A 114 -17.43 5.19 -4.35
C LYS A 114 -17.60 4.06 -5.39
N ARG A 115 -18.10 2.91 -4.96
CA ARG A 115 -18.45 1.79 -5.84
C ARG A 115 -19.37 2.31 -6.94
N THR A 116 -18.93 2.33 -8.18
CA THR A 116 -19.84 2.04 -9.30
C THR A 116 -19.94 0.52 -9.28
N GLY A 117 -21.11 0.01 -8.88
CA GLY A 117 -21.41 -1.41 -9.01
C GLY A 117 -21.20 -1.86 -10.45
N ILE A 118 -20.76 -3.10 -10.60
CA ILE A 118 -21.03 -3.86 -11.82
C ILE A 118 -22.52 -4.21 -11.77
#